data_AF-A0ABD3X3W9-F1
#
_entry.id   AF-A0ABD3X3W9-F1
#
_cell.length_a   1.000
_cell.length_b   1.000
_cell.length_c   1.000
_cell.angle_alpha   90.00
_cell.angle_beta   90.00
_cell.angle_gamma   90.00
#
_symmetry.space_group_name_H-M   'P 1'
#
loop_
_entity.id
_entity.type
_entity.pdbx_description
1 polymer ?
#
loop_
_entity_poly.entity_id
_entity_poly.type
_entity_poly.pdbx_seq_one_letter_code
_entity_poly.pdbx_strand_id
1 'polypeptide(L)' 'QAGEKKMFLVRACLGDIYIHNGGTYQFMQAPCKTCQKDKCSCGKPLYDAFVAEGALPYREFILHERFQVYPEYLITYTCS' A
#
# COMPACT_ATOMS: atom_id res chain seq x y z
N GLN A 1 -21.44 -15.01 -19.44
CA GLN A 1 -21.42 -15.70 -18.14
C GLN A 1 -20.55 -14.88 -17.21
N ALA A 2 -21.08 -14.45 -16.07
CA ALA A 2 -20.24 -13.81 -15.06
C ALA A 2 -19.31 -14.87 -14.44
N GLY A 3 -18.00 -14.69 -14.62
CA GLY A 3 -17.01 -15.58 -14.04
C GLY A 3 -16.94 -15.43 -12.52
N GLU A 4 -16.60 -16.52 -11.85
CA GLU A 4 -16.23 -16.52 -10.43
C GLU A 4 -14.97 -15.65 -10.22
N LYS A 5 -14.97 -14.82 -9.18
CA LYS A 5 -13.87 -13.96 -8.76
C LYS A 5 -13.43 -14.30 -7.34
N LYS A 6 -12.19 -13.94 -7.01
CA LYS A 6 -11.56 -14.18 -5.71
C LYS A 6 -10.96 -12.90 -5.14
N MET A 7 -11.05 -12.72 -3.84
CA MET A 7 -10.53 -11.56 -3.10
C MET A 7 -9.92 -12.03 -1.78
N PHE A 8 -8.71 -11.55 -1.44
CA PHE A 8 -8.17 -11.74 -0.10
C PHE A 8 -8.66 -10.65 0.84
N LEU A 9 -9.14 -11.05 2.02
CA LEU A 9 -9.26 -10.16 3.17
C LEU A 9 -8.01 -10.35 4.03
N VAL A 10 -7.29 -9.26 4.28
CA VAL A 10 -5.97 -9.30 4.91
C VAL A 10 -5.95 -8.51 6.22
N ARG A 11 -5.10 -8.93 7.16
CA ARG A 11 -4.61 -8.08 8.24
C ARG A 11 -3.29 -7.47 7.80
N ALA A 12 -3.19 -6.14 7.84
CA ALA A 12 -1.99 -5.42 7.41
C ALA A 12 -1.44 -4.56 8.55
N CYS A 13 -0.15 -4.69 8.82
CA CYS A 13 0.60 -3.85 9.76
C CYS A 13 1.08 -2.60 9.04
N LEU A 14 0.28 -1.52 9.07
CA LEU A 14 0.57 -0.28 8.35
C LEU A 14 1.65 0.59 9.01
N GLY A 15 1.90 0.42 10.32
CA GLY A 15 2.90 1.20 11.05
C GLY A 15 2.72 2.72 10.88
N ASP A 16 3.84 3.43 10.73
CA ASP A 16 3.84 4.85 10.38
C ASP A 16 3.59 5.04 8.87
N ILE A 17 2.48 5.71 8.55
CA ILE A 17 2.01 5.87 7.17
C ILE A 17 2.45 7.21 6.59
N TYR A 18 2.96 7.18 5.35
CA TYR A 18 3.08 8.37 4.51
C TYR A 18 1.85 8.50 3.60
N ILE A 19 1.25 9.70 3.56
CA ILE A 19 0.10 10.00 2.69
C ILE A 19 0.56 10.89 1.53
N HIS A 20 0.32 10.43 0.31
CA HIS A 20 0.61 11.17 -0.91
C HIS A 20 -0.67 11.66 -1.58
N ASN A 21 -0.78 12.98 -1.71
CA ASN A 21 -1.97 13.65 -2.24
C ASN A 21 -1.79 14.17 -3.68
N GLY A 22 -0.91 13.54 -4.48
CA GLY A 22 -0.27 14.20 -5.63
C GLY A 22 -0.36 13.50 -7.00
N GLY A 23 -1.21 12.48 -7.19
CA GLY A 23 -1.33 11.78 -8.47
C GLY A 23 -0.53 10.47 -8.53
N THR A 24 -0.02 10.09 -9.70
CA THR A 24 0.58 8.76 -9.93
C THR A 24 1.89 8.59 -9.17
N TYR A 25 1.92 7.58 -8.30
CA TYR A 25 3.06 7.21 -7.47
C TYR A 25 4.21 6.64 -8.33
N GLN A 26 5.43 7.13 -8.07
CA GLN A 26 6.65 6.68 -8.78
C GLN A 26 7.76 6.17 -7.84
N PHE A 27 7.52 6.10 -6.52
CA PHE A 27 8.55 5.67 -5.58
C PHE A 27 8.65 4.13 -5.53
N MET A 28 9.87 3.61 -5.41
CA MET A 28 10.10 2.16 -5.32
C MET A 28 9.93 1.61 -3.90
N GLN A 29 10.09 2.47 -2.89
CA GLN A 29 9.88 2.19 -1.47
C GLN A 29 9.18 3.36 -0.77
N ALA A 30 8.75 3.13 0.46
CA ALA A 30 8.22 4.19 1.31
C ALA A 30 9.26 5.31 1.51
N PRO A 31 8.87 6.59 1.51
CA PRO A 31 9.82 7.70 1.57
C PRO A 31 10.52 7.78 2.92
N CYS A 32 11.67 8.46 2.95
CA CYS A 32 12.37 8.78 4.19
C CYS A 32 11.57 9.78 5.03
N LYS A 33 11.43 9.51 6.34
CA LYS A 33 10.71 10.38 7.29
C LYS A 33 11.29 11.78 7.40
N THR A 34 12.58 11.95 7.10
CA THR A 34 13.26 13.25 7.15
C THR A 34 13.36 13.92 5.77
N CYS A 35 13.87 13.21 4.77
CA CYS A 35 14.11 13.80 3.46
C CYS A 35 12.87 13.82 2.55
N GLN A 36 11.84 13.05 2.87
CA GLN A 36 10.63 12.88 2.06
C GLN A 36 10.95 12.44 0.61
N LYS A 37 12.00 11.62 0.47
CA LYS A 37 12.49 11.08 -0.81
C LYS A 37 12.54 9.56 -0.72
N ASP A 38 12.26 8.91 -1.84
CA ASP A 38 12.38 7.46 -2.05
C ASP A 38 13.82 6.97 -1.82
N LYS A 39 14.80 7.63 -2.45
CA LYS A 39 16.22 7.32 -2.29
C LYS A 39 16.93 8.48 -1.62
N CYS A 40 17.54 8.22 -0.47
CA CYS A 40 18.39 9.17 0.24
C CYS A 40 19.49 8.44 1.02
N SER A 41 20.58 9.15 1.33
CA SER A 41 21.76 8.62 2.02
C SER A 41 21.85 9.06 3.49
N CYS A 42 20.78 9.63 4.06
CA CYS A 42 20.81 10.19 5.42
C CYS A 42 20.75 9.14 6.53
N GLY A 43 20.54 7.86 6.20
CA GLY A 43 20.46 6.75 7.16
C GLY A 43 19.29 6.86 8.15
N LYS A 44 18.32 7.74 7.89
CA LYS A 44 17.12 7.92 8.73
C LYS A 44 16.05 6.89 8.35
N PRO A 45 15.18 6.53 9.31
CA PRO A 45 14.11 5.56 9.06
C PRO A 45 13.16 6.01 7.96
N LEU A 46 12.66 5.03 7.21
CA LEU A 46 11.60 5.20 6.22
C LEU A 46 10.23 5.05 6.91
N TYR A 47 9.16 5.50 6.25
CA TYR A 47 7.81 5.12 6.64
C TYR A 47 7.60 3.60 6.46
N ASP A 48 6.67 3.04 7.22
CA ASP A 48 6.39 1.60 7.19
C ASP A 48 5.39 1.26 6.08
N ALA A 49 4.48 2.18 5.77
CA ALA A 49 3.53 2.05 4.69
C ALA A 49 3.31 3.38 3.96
N PHE A 50 2.75 3.26 2.75
CA PHE A 50 2.42 4.38 1.89
C PHE A 50 0.94 4.31 1.50
N VAL A 51 0.28 5.46 1.46
CA VAL A 51 -1.09 5.60 0.96
C VAL A 51 -1.13 6.63 -0.17
N ALA A 52 -1.59 6.21 -1.35
CA ALA A 52 -1.92 7.10 -2.45
C ALA A 52 -3.39 7.52 -2.36
N GLU A 53 -3.62 8.84 -2.30
CA GLU A 53 -4.94 9.45 -2.37
C GLU A 53 -5.06 10.37 -3.60
N GLY A 54 -6.26 10.46 -4.18
CA GLY A 54 -6.62 11.48 -5.17
C GLY A 54 -6.51 11.10 -6.64
N ALA A 55 -5.81 10.02 -7.00
CA ALA A 55 -5.72 9.55 -8.40
C ALA A 55 -6.90 8.65 -8.83
N LEU A 56 -7.48 7.92 -7.87
CA LEU A 56 -8.52 6.92 -8.07
C LEU A 56 -9.68 7.17 -7.09
N PRO A 57 -10.91 6.67 -7.36
CA PRO A 57 -12.04 6.79 -6.42
C PRO A 57 -11.89 5.91 -5.16
N TYR A 58 -10.73 5.27 -4.99
CA TYR A 58 -10.36 4.45 -3.85
C TYR A 58 -8.95 4.78 -3.38
N ARG A 59 -8.67 4.43 -2.12
CA ARG A 59 -7.33 4.53 -1.53
C ARG A 59 -6.50 3.33 -1.91
N GLU A 60 -5.24 3.56 -2.26
CA GLU A 60 -4.27 2.49 -2.47
C GLU A 60 -3.28 2.45 -1.31
N PHE A 61 -3.22 1.31 -0.62
CA PHE A 61 -2.26 1.04 0.44
C PHE A 61 -1.11 0.20 -0.14
N ILE A 62 0.11 0.70 -0.02
CA ILE A 62 1.32 0.04 -0.53
C ILE A 62 2.20 -0.35 0.65
N LEU A 63 2.53 -1.64 0.70
CA LEU A 63 3.38 -2.27 1.71
C LEU A 63 4.53 -2.97 0.99
N HIS A 64 5.75 -2.80 1.50
CA HIS A 64 6.96 -3.30 0.84
C HIS A 64 7.47 -4.59 1.47
N GLU A 65 7.18 -4.83 2.75
CA GLU A 65 7.70 -5.99 3.47
C GLU A 65 6.71 -7.14 3.52
N ARG A 66 7.19 -8.36 3.21
CA ARG A 66 6.34 -9.56 3.09
C ARG A 66 5.63 -9.94 4.39
N PHE A 67 6.25 -9.62 5.52
CA PHE A 67 5.72 -9.93 6.85
C PHE A 67 4.70 -8.89 7.36
N GLN A 68 4.47 -7.80 6.62
CA GLN A 68 3.46 -6.80 7.00
C GLN A 68 2.02 -7.23 6.69
N VAL A 69 1.83 -8.30 5.91
CA VAL A 69 0.50 -8.72 5.44
C VAL A 69 0.24 -10.18 5.78
N TYR A 70 -0.86 -10.44 6.48
CA TYR A 70 -1.38 -11.78 6.72
C TYR A 70 -2.72 -11.97 5.97
N PRO A 71 -2.79 -12.86 4.97
CA PRO A 71 -4.05 -13.18 4.29
C PRO A 71 -4.93 -14.02 5.21
N GLU A 72 -5.96 -13.40 5.79
CA GLU A 72 -6.80 -14.04 6.78
C GLU A 72 -7.92 -14.88 6.12
N TYR A 73 -8.52 -14.37 5.06
CA TYR A 73 -9.58 -15.07 4.34
C TYR A 73 -9.42 -14.94 2.82
N LEU A 74 -9.84 -15.98 2.09
CA LEU A 74 -10.04 -15.96 0.63
C LEU A 74 -11.54 -16.00 0.35
N ILE A 75 -12.08 -14.89 -0.12
CA ILE A 75 -13.49 -14.70 -0.45
C ILE A 75 -13.69 -15.03 -1.93
N THR A 76 -14.62 -15.93 -2.21
CA THR A 76 -15.06 -16.27 -3.57
C THR A 76 -16.43 -15.65 -3.82
N TYR A 77 -16.61 -14.96 -4.95
CA TYR A 77 -17.85 -14.26 -5.27
C TYR A 77 -18.15 -14.24 -6.77
N THR A 78 -19.41 -14.09 -7.14
CA THR A 78 -19.86 -13.89 -8.52
C THR A 78 -20.33 -12.46 -8.70
N CYS A 79 -19.96 -11.81 -9.79
CA CYS A 79 -20.58 -10.53 -10.16
C CYS A 79 -21.93 -10.82 -10.82
N SER A 80 -23.02 -10.28 -10.28
CA SER A 80 -24.32 -10.25 -10.96
C SER A 80 -24.28 -9.31 -12.15
#